data_AF-A0AAU6E5E0-F1
#
_entry.id   AF-A0AAU6E5E0-F1
#
_cell.length_a   1.000
_cell.length_b   1.000
_cell.length_c   1.000
_cell.angle_alpha   90.00
_cell.angle_beta   90.00
_cell.angle_gamma   90.00
#
_symmetry.space_group_name_H-M   'P 1'
#
loop_
_entity.id
_entity.type
_entity.pdbx_description
1 polymer ?
#
loop_
_entity_poly.entity_id
_entity_poly.type
_entity_poly.pdbx_seq_one_letter_code
_entity_poly.pdbx_strand_id
1 'polypeptide(L)'
;MGEDDFRHLERLVTELDCRGLHARVVRTHSGRAFVRVINPKATSLAENVTCRAQAAPSHRDWYYWWSWGERMHTVEDPAGAATKVARVLAAVGE
;
A
#
# COMPACT_ATOMS: atom_id res chain seq x y z
N MET A 1 -16.61 3.71 8.01
CA MET A 1 -15.31 3.00 8.05
C MET A 1 -14.72 3.05 6.64
N GLY A 2 -14.06 4.15 6.28
CA GLY A 2 -13.62 4.39 4.90
C GLY A 2 -12.76 5.63 4.72
N GLU A 3 -12.84 6.59 5.65
CA GLU A 3 -11.98 7.78 5.65
C GLU A 3 -10.58 7.50 6.20
N ASP A 4 -10.46 6.70 7.25
CA ASP A 4 -9.16 6.35 7.85
C ASP A 4 -8.29 5.51 6.89
N ASP A 5 -8.90 4.49 6.25
CA ASP A 5 -8.26 3.67 5.22
C ASP A 5 -7.66 4.54 4.11
N PHE A 6 -8.45 5.49 3.60
CA PHE A 6 -8.00 6.38 2.55
C PHE A 6 -6.82 7.26 2.98
N ARG A 7 -6.87 7.86 4.18
CA ARG A 7 -5.78 8.71 4.69
C ARG A 7 -4.47 7.95 4.85
N HIS A 8 -4.53 6.69 5.31
CA HIS A 8 -3.34 5.84 5.38
C HIS A 8 -2.80 5.54 3.98
N LEU A 9 -3.68 5.18 3.04
CA LEU A 9 -3.29 4.92 1.65
C LEU A 9 -2.69 6.14 0.96
N GLU A 10 -3.18 7.36 1.23
CA GLU A 10 -2.59 8.59 0.69
C GLU A 10 -1.16 8.84 1.20
N ARG A 11 -0.91 8.61 2.50
CA ARG A 11 0.46 8.70 3.04
C ARG A 11 1.40 7.73 2.36
N LEU A 12 0.94 6.51 2.09
CA LEU A 12 1.71 5.52 1.34
C LEU A 12 1.99 5.99 -0.10
N VAL A 13 1.02 6.61 -0.77
CA VAL A 13 1.23 7.19 -2.12
C VAL A 13 2.35 8.24 -2.10
N THR A 14 2.33 9.17 -1.15
CA THR A 14 3.38 10.20 -1.04
C THR A 14 4.77 9.57 -0.90
N GLU A 15 4.90 8.57 -0.04
CA GLU A 15 6.17 7.87 0.16
C GLU A 15 6.64 7.14 -1.12
N LEU A 16 5.73 6.52 -1.85
CA LEU A 16 6.05 5.83 -3.11
C LEU A 16 6.45 6.82 -4.21
N ASP A 17 5.78 7.98 -4.30
CA ASP A 17 6.09 9.05 -5.24
C ASP A 17 7.49 9.63 -4.98
N CYS A 18 7.86 9.89 -3.72
CA CYS A 18 9.20 10.30 -3.35
C CYS A 18 10.30 9.29 -3.75
N ARG A 19 9.94 8.02 -3.98
CA ARG A 19 10.84 6.96 -4.44
C ARG A 19 10.83 6.78 -5.96
N GLY A 20 10.10 7.63 -6.69
CA GLY A 20 9.98 7.58 -8.16
C GLY A 20 9.04 6.49 -8.67
N LEU A 21 8.18 5.94 -7.81
CA LEU A 21 7.15 4.98 -8.21
C LEU A 21 5.85 5.71 -8.50
N HIS A 22 5.14 5.30 -9.55
CA HIS A 22 3.85 5.88 -9.87
C HIS A 22 2.78 5.20 -9.03
N ALA A 23 2.33 5.86 -7.97
CA ALA A 23 1.33 5.36 -7.05
C ALA A 23 0.05 6.20 -7.08
N ARG A 24 -1.12 5.55 -6.93
CA ARG A 24 -2.40 6.24 -6.74
C ARG A 24 -3.37 5.43 -5.90
N VAL A 25 -4.23 6.11 -5.15
CA VAL A 25 -5.35 5.46 -4.46
C VAL A 25 -6.49 5.23 -5.46
N VAL A 26 -6.99 4.01 -5.53
CA VAL A 26 -8.15 3.60 -6.32
C VAL A 26 -9.27 3.22 -5.37
N ARG A 27 -10.44 3.84 -5.54
CA ARG A 27 -11.67 3.49 -4.82
C ARG A 27 -12.57 2.65 -5.72
N THR A 28 -13.06 1.53 -5.22
CA THR A 28 -14.03 0.70 -5.93
C THR A 28 -15.46 1.14 -5.61
N HIS A 29 -16.40 0.81 -6.49
CA HIS A 29 -17.83 1.05 -6.24
C HIS A 29 -18.35 0.35 -4.97
N SER A 30 -17.68 -0.72 -4.52
CA SER A 30 -17.98 -1.41 -3.27
C SER A 30 -17.48 -0.69 -2.01
N GLY A 31 -16.87 0.50 -2.14
CA GLY A 31 -16.37 1.30 -1.03
C GLY A 31 -15.01 0.87 -0.47
N ARG A 32 -14.32 -0.07 -1.13
CA ARG A 32 -12.95 -0.47 -0.76
C ARG A 32 -11.95 0.43 -1.47
N ALA A 33 -10.88 0.84 -0.80
CA ALA A 33 -9.77 1.53 -1.44
C ALA A 33 -8.49 0.68 -1.40
N PHE A 34 -7.61 0.92 -2.37
CA PHE A 34 -6.29 0.31 -2.46
C PHE A 34 -5.34 1.25 -3.19
N VAL A 35 -4.05 1.18 -2.89
CA VAL A 35 -3.02 1.85 -3.66
C VAL A 35 -2.61 0.92 -4.80
N ARG A 36 -2.67 1.42 -6.03
CA ARG A 36 -2.02 0.78 -7.18
C ARG A 36 -0.70 1.48 -7.46
N VAL A 37 0.36 0.70 -7.54
CA VAL A 37 1.75 1.16 -7.71
C VAL A 37 2.32 0.54 -8.98
N ILE A 38 2.99 1.36 -9.78
CA ILE A 38 3.67 0.94 -11.01
C ILE A 38 5.11 1.42 -10.93
N ASN A 39 6.06 0.55 -11.26
CA ASN A 39 7.44 0.96 -11.45
C ASN A 39 7.60 1.50 -12.88
N PRO A 40 7.87 2.80 -13.10
CA PRO A 40 8.03 3.34 -14.45
C PRO A 40 9.23 2.73 -15.21
N LYS A 41 10.20 2.14 -14.51
CA LYS A 41 11.35 1.44 -15.11
C LYS A 41 11.02 -0.01 -15.50
N ALA A 42 9.93 -0.57 -14.97
CA ALA A 42 9.47 -1.93 -15.24
C ALA A 42 7.93 -1.91 -15.30
N THR A 43 7.39 -1.26 -16.34
CA THR A 43 5.95 -0.95 -16.45
C THR A 43 5.05 -2.18 -16.51
N SER A 44 5.60 -3.36 -16.81
CA SER A 44 4.92 -4.65 -16.72
C SER A 44 4.62 -5.08 -15.27
N LEU A 45 5.31 -4.51 -14.28
CA LEU A 45 5.11 -4.81 -12.86
C LEU A 45 4.20 -3.75 -12.22
N ALA A 46 3.14 -4.23 -11.59
CA ALA A 46 2.24 -3.41 -10.80
C ALA A 46 1.84 -4.14 -9.54
N GLU A 47 1.87 -3.44 -8.41
CA GLU A 47 1.46 -3.97 -7.12
C GLU A 47 0.26 -3.22 -6.58
N ASN A 48 -0.57 -3.92 -5.81
CA ASN A 48 -1.77 -3.38 -5.20
C ASN A 48 -1.67 -3.58 -3.68
N VAL A 49 -1.79 -2.50 -2.92
CA VAL A 49 -1.72 -2.50 -1.44
C VAL A 49 -3.06 -2.05 -0.88
N THR A 50 -3.62 -2.83 0.04
CA THR A 50 -4.83 -2.43 0.77
C THR A 50 -4.49 -2.02 2.19
N CYS A 51 -5.37 -1.26 2.85
CA CYS A 51 -5.22 -0.94 4.27
C CYS A 51 -6.44 -1.49 5.03
N ARG A 52 -6.18 -2.15 6.16
CA ARG A 52 -7.23 -2.78 6.96
C ARG A 52 -6.87 -2.72 8.43
N ALA A 53 -7.89 -2.37 9.23
CA ALA A 53 -7.86 -2.54 10.66
C ALA A 53 -7.87 -4.04 11.00
N GLN A 54 -6.94 -4.46 11.86
CA GLN A 54 -7.02 -5.73 12.56
C GLN A 54 -7.73 -5.48 13.89
N ALA A 55 -8.80 -6.23 14.15
CA ALA A 55 -9.49 -6.15 15.42
C ALA A 55 -8.60 -6.77 16.50
N ALA A 56 -8.10 -5.95 17.42
CA ALA A 56 -7.50 -6.39 18.67
C ALA A 56 -8.45 -6.07 19.82
N PRO A 57 -8.40 -6.82 20.94
CA PRO A 57 -9.33 -6.67 22.06
C PRO A 57 -9.27 -5.30 22.74
N SER A 58 -8.15 -4.56 22.62
CA SER A 58 -7.95 -3.27 23.31
C SER A 58 -7.75 -2.09 22.36
N HIS A 59 -7.25 -2.33 21.14
CA HIS A 59 -6.96 -1.29 20.16
C HIS A 59 -7.23 -1.78 18.73
N ARG A 60 -7.45 -0.83 17.83
CA ARG A 60 -7.63 -1.11 16.41
C ARG A 60 -6.34 -0.75 15.69
N ASP A 61 -5.47 -1.74 15.53
CA ASP A 61 -4.22 -1.58 14.79
C ASP A 61 -4.48 -1.63 13.29
N TRP A 62 -3.92 -0.66 12.58
CA TRP A 62 -4.06 -0.57 11.13
C TRP A 62 -2.78 -1.04 10.46
N TYR A 63 -2.95 -1.89 9.45
CA TYR A 63 -1.85 -2.42 8.68
C TYR A 63 -2.10 -2.23 7.20
N TYR A 64 -1.02 -2.06 6.45
CA TYR A 64 -0.98 -2.32 5.01
C TYR A 64 -0.91 -3.82 4.77
N TRP A 65 -1.59 -4.26 3.71
CA TRP A 65 -1.70 -5.66 3.30
C TRP A 65 -1.41 -5.79 1.82
N TRP A 66 -0.70 -6.85 1.47
CA TRP A 66 -0.52 -7.27 0.09
C TRP A 66 -1.82 -7.75 -0.52
N SER A 67 -1.90 -7.73 -1.85
CA SER A 67 -3.08 -8.22 -2.57
C SER A 67 -3.29 -9.73 -2.47
N TRP A 68 -2.25 -10.50 -2.14
CA TRP A 68 -2.35 -11.93 -1.83
C TRP A 68 -2.73 -12.22 -0.37
N GLY A 69 -3.02 -11.19 0.43
CA GLY A 69 -3.58 -11.35 1.77
C GLY A 69 -2.55 -11.45 2.90
N GLU A 70 -1.25 -11.31 2.62
CA GLU A 70 -0.23 -11.23 3.66
C GLU A 70 -0.14 -9.82 4.26
N ARG A 71 0.12 -9.75 5.57
CA ARG A 71 0.33 -8.48 6.29
C ARG A 71 1.68 -7.88 5.93
N MET A 72 1.69 -6.64 5.46
CA MET A 72 2.88 -5.97 4.93
C MET A 72 3.61 -5.15 6.00
N HIS A 73 2.98 -4.10 6.53
CA HIS A 73 3.60 -3.17 7.47
C HIS A 73 2.53 -2.41 8.29
N THR A 74 2.90 -1.84 9.43
CA THR A 74 2.04 -0.88 10.16
C THR A 74 1.83 0.40 9.35
N VAL A 75 0.65 1.03 9.48
CA VAL A 75 0.36 2.34 8.86
C VAL A 75 1.10 3.51 9.49
N GLU A 76 1.68 3.31 10.68
CA GLU A 76 2.47 4.31 11.38
C GLU A 76 3.85 4.53 10.73
N ASP A 77 4.32 3.57 9.94
CA ASP A 77 5.55 3.65 9.15
C ASP A 77 5.27 3.43 7.65
N PRO A 78 4.70 4.45 6.95
CA PRO A 78 4.46 4.38 5.51
C PRO A 78 5.76 4.34 4.72
N ALA A 79 6.88 4.82 5.27
CA ALA A 79 8.18 4.81 4.63
C ALA A 79 8.75 3.39 4.53
N GLY A 80 8.72 2.62 5.63
CA GLY A 80 9.10 1.20 5.60
C GLY A 80 8.17 0.36 4.73
N ALA A 81 6.88 0.69 4.73
CA ALA A 81 5.91 0.10 3.82
C ALA A 81 6.28 0.32 2.33
N ALA A 82 6.57 1.57 1.94
CA ALA A 82 6.96 1.93 0.58
C ALA A 82 8.28 1.24 0.15
N THR A 83 9.24 1.09 1.07
CA THR A 83 10.48 0.35 0.80
C THR A 83 10.21 -1.12 0.47
N LYS A 84 9.26 -1.78 1.15
CA LYS A 84 8.86 -3.16 0.82
C LYS A 84 8.23 -3.26 -0.58
N VAL A 85 7.33 -2.34 -0.90
CA VAL A 85 6.69 -2.27 -2.23
C VAL A 85 7.74 -2.05 -3.33
N ALA A 86 8.67 -1.12 -3.11
CA ALA A 86 9.75 -0.84 -4.05
C ALA A 86 10.62 -2.08 -4.31
N ARG A 87 10.91 -2.88 -3.28
CA ARG A 87 11.66 -4.15 -3.42
C ARG A 87 10.92 -5.18 -4.27
N VAL A 88 9.61 -5.35 -4.05
CA VAL A 88 8.79 -6.28 -4.87
C VAL A 88 8.74 -5.81 -6.33
N LEU A 89 8.63 -4.50 -6.55
CA LEU A 89 8.57 -3.89 -7.88
C LEU A 89 9.92 -3.70 -8.58
N ALA A 90 11.04 -3.88 -7.88
CA ALA A 90 12.39 -3.73 -8.44
C ALA A 90 12.82 -4.90 -9.34
N ALA A 91 11.93 -5.85 -9.62
CA ALA A 91 12.14 -7.15 -10.26
C ALA A 91 12.69 -8.24 -9.33
N VAL A 92 11.99 -9.37 -9.28
CA VAL A 92 12.63 -10.69 -9.13
C VAL A 92 13.21 -11.01 -10.51
N GLY A 93 14.44 -10.60 -10.74
CA GLY A 93 15.02 -10.60 -12.08
C GLY A 93 16.51 -10.37 -12.04
N GLU A 94 17.20 -11.27 -11.35
CA GLU A 94 18.58 -11.69 -11.67
C GLU A 94 18.52 -13.16 -12.10
#